data_AF-A0A5B2X318-F1
#
_entry.id   AF-A0A5B2X318-F1
#
_cell.length_a   1.000
_cell.length_b   1.000
_cell.length_c   1.000
_cell.angle_alpha   90.00
_cell.angle_beta   90.00
_cell.angle_gamma   90.00
#
_symmetry.space_group_name_H-M   'P 1'
#
loop_
_entity.id
_entity.type
_entity.pdbx_description
1 polymer ?
#
loop_
_entity_poly.entity_id
_entity_poly.type
_entity_poly.pdbx_seq_one_letter_code
_entity_poly.pdbx_strand_id
1 'polypeptide(L)'
;MTTPKQDTAATDTAATDPDAIRDWLLDRVAFYLERPVTDLRPDVKLVEYGLDSVYALTLCGDIEDEYGLELEPTLAWDHPTVDAIVTLLREMISGNR
;
A
#
# COMPACT_ATOMS: atom_id res chain seq x y z
N MET A 1 20.27 9.17 -12.65
CA MET A 1 19.28 10.23 -12.95
C MET A 1 17.94 9.64 -12.54
N THR A 2 17.39 9.85 -11.34
CA THR A 2 17.36 11.03 -10.47
C THR A 2 17.57 10.62 -9.00
N THR A 3 18.24 11.51 -8.28
CA THR A 3 18.66 11.55 -6.86
C THR A 3 17.48 12.02 -5.97
N PRO A 4 17.63 12.29 -4.65
CA PRO A 4 17.90 11.48 -3.44
C PRO A 4 16.72 11.50 -2.42
N LYS A 5 16.94 10.94 -1.21
CA LYS A 5 16.50 11.47 0.12
C LYS A 5 15.40 10.70 0.87
N GLN A 6 15.81 9.76 1.74
CA GLN A 6 15.15 9.59 3.03
C GLN A 6 16.11 10.13 4.10
N ASP A 7 16.08 11.45 4.25
CA ASP A 7 16.61 12.12 5.45
C ASP A 7 15.76 11.66 6.64
N THR A 8 16.46 11.07 7.59
CA THR A 8 16.03 10.71 8.93
C THR A 8 15.56 11.95 9.70
N ALA A 9 14.23 12.17 9.88
CA ALA A 9 13.57 12.89 11.00
C ALA A 9 12.11 13.30 10.69
N ALA A 10 11.14 12.36 10.67
CA ALA A 10 9.69 12.69 10.66
C ALA A 10 8.79 11.53 11.14
N THR A 11 9.35 10.62 11.95
CA THR A 11 8.94 9.21 12.05
C THR A 11 7.54 8.92 12.64
N ASP A 12 6.79 9.92 13.09
CA ASP A 12 5.45 9.71 13.68
C ASP A 12 4.29 10.21 12.80
N THR A 13 4.52 11.21 11.94
CA THR A 13 3.44 11.79 11.09
C THR A 13 3.44 11.21 9.68
N ALA A 14 4.61 10.85 9.14
CA ALA A 14 4.71 10.26 7.81
C ALA A 14 4.12 8.84 7.75
N ALA A 15 4.14 8.10 8.86
CA ALA A 15 3.56 6.76 8.95
C ALA A 15 2.03 6.73 8.77
N THR A 16 1.35 7.87 8.97
CA THR A 16 -0.11 8.02 8.79
C THR A 16 -0.46 8.87 7.56
N ASP A 17 0.54 9.34 6.81
CA ASP A 17 0.31 10.20 5.66
C ASP A 17 -0.23 9.37 4.48
N PRO A 18 -1.39 9.75 3.90
CA PRO A 18 -2.02 8.96 2.85
C PRO A 18 -1.18 8.90 1.58
N ASP A 19 -0.38 9.92 1.28
CA ASP A 19 0.49 9.90 0.11
C ASP A 19 1.70 9.00 0.34
N ALA A 20 2.25 8.94 1.57
CA ALA A 20 3.31 8.00 1.92
C ALA A 20 2.84 6.54 1.84
N ILE A 21 1.67 6.22 2.42
CA ILE A 21 1.08 4.88 2.36
C ILE A 21 0.80 4.49 0.90
N ARG A 22 0.27 5.43 0.11
CA ARG A 22 -0.02 5.21 -1.32
C ARG A 22 1.25 4.91 -2.11
N ASP A 23 2.31 5.70 -1.92
CA ASP A 23 3.58 5.53 -2.64
C ASP A 23 4.21 4.17 -2.33
N TRP A 24 4.21 3.78 -1.05
CA TRP A 24 4.68 2.46 -0.60
C TRP A 24 3.86 1.32 -1.21
N LEU A 25 2.52 1.41 -1.21
CA LEU A 25 1.64 0.40 -1.80
C LEU A 25 1.86 0.28 -3.31
N LEU A 26 1.96 1.42 -4.00
CA LEU A 26 2.21 1.45 -5.45
C LEU A 26 3.57 0.84 -5.79
N ASP A 27 4.61 1.10 -5.01
CA ASP A 27 5.93 0.49 -5.18
C ASP A 27 5.88 -1.03 -4.96
N ARG A 28 5.18 -1.50 -3.92
CA ARG A 28 5.00 -2.93 -3.64
C ARG A 28 4.26 -3.63 -4.76
N VAL A 29 3.15 -3.05 -5.22
CA VAL A 29 2.37 -3.60 -6.32
C VAL A 29 3.15 -3.56 -7.64
N ALA A 30 3.91 -2.49 -7.90
CA ALA A 30 4.82 -2.40 -9.05
C ALA A 30 5.86 -3.52 -9.05
N PHE A 31 6.47 -3.77 -7.90
CA PHE A 31 7.41 -4.86 -7.70
C PHE A 31 6.78 -6.22 -7.98
N TYR A 32 5.58 -6.47 -7.44
CA TYR A 32 4.85 -7.74 -7.62
C TYR A 32 4.41 -7.99 -9.06
N LEU A 33 3.99 -6.95 -9.76
CA LEU A 33 3.54 -7.06 -11.15
C LEU A 33 4.68 -6.94 -12.17
N GLU A 34 5.92 -6.78 -11.69
CA GLU A 34 7.12 -6.56 -12.50
C GLU A 34 6.95 -5.40 -13.51
N ARG A 35 6.27 -4.33 -13.06
CA ARG A 35 5.89 -3.19 -13.89
C ARG A 35 6.30 -1.88 -13.24
N PRO A 36 6.52 -0.82 -14.04
CA PRO A 36 6.87 0.47 -13.48
C PRO A 36 5.67 1.08 -12.74
N VAL A 37 5.94 1.68 -11.57
CA VAL A 37 4.95 2.40 -10.76
C VAL A 37 4.20 3.49 -11.54
N THR A 38 4.82 4.03 -12.59
CA THR A 38 4.22 5.03 -13.48
C THR A 38 3.06 4.50 -14.32
N ASP A 39 2.95 3.19 -14.52
CA ASP A 39 1.84 2.54 -15.23
C ASP A 39 0.69 2.18 -14.29
N LEU A 40 0.97 2.14 -12.99
CA LEU A 40 -0.04 1.90 -11.97
C LEU A 40 -0.83 3.17 -11.69
N ARG A 41 -2.14 2.99 -11.49
CA ARG A 41 -3.05 4.05 -11.09
C ARG A 41 -3.73 3.62 -9.80
N PRO A 42 -3.76 4.50 -8.79
CA PRO A 42 -4.38 4.16 -7.51
C PRO A 42 -5.91 4.06 -7.59
N ASP A 43 -6.51 4.63 -8.64
CA ASP A 43 -7.94 4.56 -8.96
C ASP A 43 -8.35 3.29 -9.75
N VAL A 44 -7.37 2.52 -10.22
CA VAL A 44 -7.62 1.31 -11.02
C VAL A 44 -7.57 0.09 -10.12
N LYS A 45 -8.43 -0.88 -10.42
CA LYS A 45 -8.49 -2.11 -9.65
C LYS A 45 -7.24 -2.94 -9.85
N LEU A 46 -6.65 -3.42 -8.76
CA LEU A 46 -5.48 -4.29 -8.75
C LEU A 46 -5.71 -5.56 -9.57
N VAL A 47 -6.93 -6.11 -9.55
CA VAL A 47 -7.30 -7.29 -10.36
C VAL A 47 -7.23 -7.04 -11.87
N GLU A 48 -7.45 -5.80 -12.33
CA GLU A 48 -7.31 -5.44 -13.76
C GLU A 48 -5.84 -5.45 -14.18
N TYR A 49 -4.93 -5.23 -13.23
CA TYR A 49 -3.50 -5.35 -13.45
C TYR A 49 -2.98 -6.80 -13.33
N GLY A 50 -3.82 -7.75 -12.92
CA GLY A 50 -3.46 -9.15 -12.73
C GLY A 50 -3.15 -9.53 -11.28
N LEU A 51 -3.71 -8.81 -10.29
CA LEU A 51 -3.60 -9.24 -8.90
C LEU A 51 -4.31 -10.58 -8.67
N ASP A 52 -3.57 -11.57 -8.19
CA ASP A 52 -4.06 -12.89 -7.78
C ASP A 52 -4.18 -13.03 -6.25
N SER A 53 -4.85 -14.08 -5.79
CA SER A 53 -5.05 -14.34 -4.35
C SER A 53 -3.75 -14.45 -3.55
N VAL A 54 -2.68 -14.95 -4.17
CA VAL A 54 -1.35 -15.05 -3.54
C VAL A 54 -0.74 -13.66 -3.33
N TYR A 55 -0.89 -12.77 -4.32
CA TYR A 55 -0.43 -11.39 -4.20
C TYR A 55 -1.21 -10.63 -3.15
N ALA A 56 -2.54 -10.82 -3.10
CA ALA A 56 -3.37 -10.23 -2.05
C ALA A 56 -2.90 -10.64 -0.66
N LEU A 57 -2.64 -11.94 -0.44
CA LEU A 57 -2.15 -12.44 0.84
C LEU A 57 -0.76 -11.89 1.18
N THR A 58 0.15 -11.85 0.20
CA THR A 58 1.51 -11.35 0.42
C THR A 58 1.51 -9.85 0.72
N LEU A 59 0.70 -9.07 0.00
CA LEU A 59 0.52 -7.64 0.23
C LEU A 59 -0.06 -7.37 1.62
N CYS A 60 -1.04 -8.16 2.07
CA CYS A 60 -1.57 -8.04 3.43
C CYS A 60 -0.47 -8.30 4.44
N GLY A 61 0.27 -9.41 4.32
CA GLY A 61 1.36 -9.72 5.24
C GLY A 61 2.46 -8.65 5.29
N ASP A 62 2.82 -8.04 4.16
CA ASP A 62 3.75 -6.91 4.13
C ASP A 62 3.21 -5.69 4.91
N ILE A 63 1.93 -5.37 4.74
CA ILE A 63 1.31 -4.24 5.44
C ILE A 63 1.20 -4.52 6.94
N GLU A 64 0.84 -5.75 7.31
CA GLU A 64 0.80 -6.18 8.71
C GLU A 64 2.18 -6.08 9.38
N ASP A 65 3.25 -6.46 8.69
CA ASP A 65 4.64 -6.36 9.19
C ASP A 65 5.13 -4.90 9.28
N GLU A 66 4.85 -4.08 8.27
CA GLU A 66 5.30 -2.67 8.21
C GLU A 66 4.56 -1.77 9.20
N TYR A 67 3.23 -1.94 9.33
CA TYR A 67 2.39 -1.05 10.14
C TYR A 67 1.91 -1.69 11.45
N GLY A 68 2.18 -2.98 11.68
CA GLY A 68 1.73 -3.70 12.88
C GLY A 68 0.21 -3.87 12.96
N LEU A 69 -0.46 -3.96 11.81
CA LEU A 69 -1.91 -4.12 11.70
C LEU A 69 -2.30 -5.58 11.51
N GLU A 70 -3.59 -5.89 11.61
CA GLU A 70 -4.15 -7.20 11.31
C GLU A 70 -5.14 -7.03 10.14
N LEU A 71 -4.82 -7.62 8.99
CA LEU A 71 -5.53 -7.41 7.73
C LEU A 71 -6.00 -8.72 7.13
N GLU A 72 -7.28 -8.75 6.75
CA GLU A 72 -7.82 -9.90 6.05
C GLU A 72 -7.49 -9.82 4.55
N PRO A 73 -7.04 -10.91 3.91
CA PRO A 73 -6.74 -10.91 2.48
C PRO A 73 -7.95 -10.51 1.64
N THR A 74 -9.16 -10.79 2.12
CA THR A 74 -10.44 -10.36 1.53
C THR A 74 -10.51 -8.85 1.25
N LEU A 75 -9.69 -8.02 1.92
CA LEU A 75 -9.60 -6.59 1.63
C LEU A 75 -9.24 -6.31 0.17
N ALA A 76 -8.43 -7.15 -0.49
CA ALA A 76 -8.11 -6.93 -1.89
C ALA A 76 -9.33 -7.10 -2.82
N TRP A 77 -10.40 -7.73 -2.33
CA TRP A 77 -11.68 -7.88 -3.00
C TRP A 77 -12.68 -6.79 -2.59
N ASP A 78 -12.76 -6.45 -1.31
CA ASP A 78 -13.61 -5.36 -0.78
C ASP A 78 -13.11 -3.97 -1.21
N HIS A 79 -11.79 -3.80 -1.22
CA HIS A 79 -11.05 -2.59 -1.55
C HIS A 79 -10.07 -2.89 -2.69
N PRO A 80 -10.55 -3.09 -3.92
CA PRO A 80 -9.71 -3.51 -5.04
C PRO A 80 -8.80 -2.41 -5.57
N THR A 81 -8.82 -1.20 -5.00
CA THR A 81 -8.02 -0.06 -5.43
C THR A 81 -7.04 0.37 -4.34
N VAL A 82 -5.86 0.87 -4.73
CA VAL A 82 -4.87 1.36 -3.77
C VAL A 82 -5.44 2.48 -2.91
N ASP A 83 -6.24 3.38 -3.50
CA ASP A 83 -6.86 4.49 -2.77
C ASP A 83 -7.79 4.01 -1.64
N ALA A 84 -8.53 2.94 -1.88
CA ALA A 84 -9.42 2.34 -0.88
C ALA A 84 -8.62 1.68 0.26
N ILE A 85 -7.54 0.96 -0.08
CA ILE A 85 -6.64 0.37 0.92
C ILE A 85 -5.98 1.46 1.76
N VAL A 86 -5.44 2.51 1.14
CA VAL A 86 -4.82 3.65 1.84
C VAL A 86 -5.80 4.27 2.84
N THR A 87 -7.05 4.47 2.44
CA THR A 87 -8.10 5.02 3.31
C THR A 87 -8.35 4.09 4.51
N LEU A 88 -8.46 2.79 4.28
CA LEU A 88 -8.64 1.80 5.35
C LEU A 88 -7.46 1.82 6.34
N LEU A 89 -6.23 1.76 5.84
CA LEU A 89 -5.02 1.76 6.67
C LEU A 89 -4.92 3.03 7.51
N ARG A 90 -5.23 4.18 6.92
CA ARG A 90 -5.25 5.46 7.64
C ARG A 90 -6.23 5.44 8.81
N GLU A 91 -7.43 4.91 8.61
CA GLU A 91 -8.44 4.80 9.68
C GLU A 91 -7.98 3.83 10.77
N MET A 92 -7.36 2.70 10.41
CA MET A 92 -6.84 1.73 11.37
C MET A 92 -5.67 2.29 12.20
N ILE A 93 -4.70 2.93 11.55
CA ILE A 93 -3.54 3.56 12.21
C ILE A 93 -4.01 4.68 13.14
N SER A 94 -4.94 5.53 12.69
CA SER A 94 -5.48 6.62 13.51
C SER A 94 -6.38 6.15 14.65
N GLY A 95 -7.04 4.99 14.49
CA GLY A 95 -7.96 4.41 15.47
C GLY A 95 -7.28 3.59 16.58
N ASN A 96 -6.06 3.11 16.35
CA ASN A 96 -5.30 2.27 17.29
C ASN A 96 -4.54 3.07 18.38
N ARG A 97 -5.05 4.24 18.78
CA ARG A 97 -4.45 5.18 19.73
C ARG A 97 -5.01 5.02 21.16
#